data_AF-A0A2D4F7M4-F1
#
_entry.id   AF-A0A2D4F7M4-F1
#
_cell.length_a   1.000
_cell.length_b   1.000
_cell.length_c   1.000
_cell.angle_alpha   90.00
_cell.angle_beta   90.00
_cell.angle_gamma   90.00
#
_symmetry.space_group_name_H-M   'P 1'
#
loop_
_entity.id
_entity.type
_entity.pdbx_description
1 polymer ?
#
loop_
_entity_poly.entity_id
_entity_poly.type
_entity_poly.pdbx_seq_one_letter_code
_entity_poly.pdbx_strand_id
1 'polypeptide(L)'
;MDRNDFQNTSSQEMIQPVQKQNTQKKVSILAALDDSVSDMSTRGLAIPRTPGLFSQSVTPRSRSAPKQSNISTNLGTERKSPYFVKIPGHLGNLSVLDDSDWTAALTPPQSVMFTNLDYSAAEDVTKSAVFLNEDDPGEAAVRSLYPDFLHSFLKHSSNTVFELIDEYEDTCSNQLNILQKIVYRATPGQQKFSKTASILWLLKQEMVTWRLLSSIYRDRIQSAMEDETMFDFAVINASEKTVVNNLFQRDSLVRQSQLVVDWLESIAKDEIGDFSDNIEFYAKSVYWENTLHILKQWQLNTFTGSLHPLVTEVDPDAPVRQKMPLDDLDREDDARLLKFLFTLIRAGMTDEAQRLCKRCGQAWRAATLEGWKLYHDPNMNGGQELEPVEGNPYRCIWKISCWRLAEKEQFDKYERAIYAALSGNLKQLLPVCDTWEDAVWAFFRVMVDTLVEQEIRSSVMNTEEKEELPREYLETNWTLEKVFEELQATDKKRVLEENQEHYHMIQKFVILGDVDGLMDEFYKWLSKGRNMLPGHLLRFMTHLILFFRTLGLQTKEEVSIDVLKAYIQWLMCEKHTDLIAFYVSHLPQDVAVAQY
;
A
#
# COMPACT_ATOMS: atom_id res chain seq x y z
N MET A 1 -24.86 -0.85 82.47
CA MET A 1 -23.78 -1.85 82.53
C MET A 1 -23.46 -2.19 81.09
N ASP A 2 -22.72 -1.30 80.45
CA ASP A 2 -21.25 -1.40 80.23
C ASP A 2 -20.96 -2.32 79.06
N ARG A 3 -20.68 -1.73 77.88
CA ARG A 3 -19.34 -1.37 77.34
C ARG A 3 -18.68 -2.58 76.66
N ASN A 4 -18.62 -2.53 75.32
CA ASN A 4 -17.39 -2.39 74.51
C ASN A 4 -16.99 -3.77 73.94
N ASP A 5 -16.57 -3.95 72.68
CA ASP A 5 -15.93 -3.00 71.78
C ASP A 5 -15.78 -3.55 70.34
N PHE A 6 -15.52 -2.62 69.40
CA PHE A 6 -14.86 -2.72 68.08
C PHE A 6 -15.61 -3.22 66.80
N GLN A 7 -16.07 -2.20 66.05
CA GLN A 7 -15.75 -1.88 64.63
C GLN A 7 -15.68 -3.01 63.58
N ASN A 8 -16.55 -2.97 62.55
CA ASN A 8 -16.26 -2.19 61.34
C ASN A 8 -17.47 -2.12 60.40
N THR A 9 -17.65 -0.95 59.81
CA THR A 9 -18.74 -0.51 58.92
C THR A 9 -18.49 -0.88 57.46
N SER A 10 -19.50 -1.40 56.77
CA SER A 10 -19.71 -1.14 55.33
C SER A 10 -21.21 -1.08 55.03
N SER A 11 -21.71 0.14 54.80
CA SER A 11 -23.05 0.41 54.33
C SER A 11 -22.96 1.02 52.94
N GLN A 12 -23.82 0.50 52.07
CA GLN A 12 -24.02 0.86 50.68
C GLN A 12 -24.34 2.34 50.51
N GLU A 13 -23.68 3.00 49.56
CA GLU A 13 -24.22 4.18 48.90
C GLU A 13 -24.13 3.99 47.38
N MET A 14 -25.29 4.14 46.73
CA MET A 14 -25.46 4.22 45.28
C MET A 14 -24.67 5.42 44.73
N ILE A 15 -23.79 5.18 43.77
CA ILE A 15 -23.18 6.23 42.95
C ILE A 15 -23.78 6.14 41.55
N GLN A 16 -24.55 7.17 41.19
CA GLN A 16 -25.01 7.44 39.82
C GLN A 16 -23.79 7.68 38.90
N PRO A 17 -23.77 7.14 37.66
CA PRO A 17 -22.71 7.44 36.73
C PRO A 17 -22.90 8.85 36.15
N VAL A 18 -21.89 9.69 36.38
CA VAL A 18 -21.74 11.03 35.79
C VAL A 18 -21.62 10.91 34.27
N GLN A 19 -22.59 11.49 33.58
CA GLN A 19 -22.66 11.64 32.14
C GLN A 19 -21.53 12.58 31.68
N LYS A 20 -20.40 12.04 31.22
CA LYS A 20 -19.38 12.83 30.51
C LYS A 20 -19.96 13.23 29.15
N GLN A 21 -20.33 14.50 29.02
CA GLN A 21 -20.64 15.13 27.75
C GLN A 21 -19.39 15.08 26.87
N ASN A 22 -19.42 14.21 25.87
CA ASN A 22 -18.43 14.20 24.80
C ASN A 22 -18.85 15.30 23.82
N THR A 23 -18.21 16.45 23.88
CA THR A 23 -18.41 17.54 22.91
C THR A 23 -17.76 17.15 21.59
N GLN A 24 -18.46 16.37 20.77
CA GLN A 24 -18.23 16.36 19.33
C GLN A 24 -18.58 17.77 18.83
N LYS A 25 -17.55 18.57 18.53
CA LYS A 25 -17.73 19.81 17.77
C LYS A 25 -18.20 19.42 16.38
N LYS A 26 -19.52 19.48 16.16
CA LYS A 26 -20.11 19.54 14.82
C LYS A 26 -19.51 20.74 14.09
N VAL A 27 -18.85 20.47 12.96
CA VAL A 27 -18.38 21.48 12.02
C VAL A 27 -19.60 21.96 11.24
N SER A 28 -19.97 23.23 11.39
CA SER A 28 -21.02 23.87 10.59
C SER A 28 -20.48 24.14 9.18
N ILE A 29 -20.61 23.18 8.28
CA ILE A 29 -20.43 23.38 6.84
C ILE A 29 -21.77 23.86 6.31
N LEU A 30 -22.03 25.17 6.29
CA LEU A 30 -23.08 25.84 5.48
C LEU A 30 -23.18 27.31 5.90
N ALA A 31 -22.47 28.19 5.20
CA ALA A 31 -22.75 29.63 5.25
C ALA A 31 -22.40 30.39 3.95
N ALA A 32 -22.10 29.73 2.83
CA ALA A 32 -21.65 30.42 1.62
C ALA A 32 -22.28 29.90 0.30
N LEU A 33 -23.44 29.25 0.37
CA LEU A 33 -24.19 28.77 -0.80
C LEU A 33 -25.65 29.18 -0.67
N ASP A 34 -25.92 30.48 -0.67
CA ASP A 34 -27.27 30.98 -0.91
C ASP A 34 -27.16 32.29 -1.68
N ASP A 35 -27.01 32.17 -3.00
CA ASP A 35 -27.43 33.16 -4.00
C ASP A 35 -27.12 32.65 -5.42
N SER A 36 -28.06 31.93 -6.02
CA SER A 36 -28.44 31.99 -7.45
C SER A 36 -29.25 30.77 -7.88
N VAL A 37 -30.57 30.85 -7.73
CA VAL A 37 -31.51 29.94 -8.38
C VAL A 37 -31.88 30.50 -9.76
N SER A 38 -31.50 29.80 -10.83
CA SER A 38 -32.25 29.82 -12.09
C SER A 38 -31.96 28.57 -12.93
N ASP A 39 -33.01 27.77 -13.12
CA ASP A 39 -33.28 26.76 -14.17
C ASP A 39 -32.13 26.24 -15.03
N MET A 40 -31.89 24.91 -14.99
CA MET A 40 -31.72 24.07 -16.19
C MET A 40 -31.75 22.56 -15.87
N SER A 41 -32.83 21.91 -16.32
CA SER A 41 -32.97 20.53 -16.85
C SER A 41 -32.03 19.41 -16.36
N THR A 42 -32.65 18.42 -15.70
CA THR A 42 -32.13 17.09 -15.38
C THR A 42 -31.55 16.34 -16.59
N ARG A 43 -30.24 16.10 -16.59
CA ARG A 43 -29.59 15.01 -17.32
C ARG A 43 -28.76 14.19 -16.35
N GLY A 44 -29.09 12.90 -16.26
CA GLY A 44 -28.48 11.95 -15.33
C GLY A 44 -26.96 11.86 -15.53
N LEU A 45 -26.24 12.15 -14.45
CA LEU A 45 -24.82 11.90 -14.32
C LEU A 45 -24.66 10.52 -13.68
N ALA A 46 -24.02 9.63 -14.44
CA ALA A 46 -23.65 8.31 -14.01
C ALA A 46 -22.55 8.39 -12.93
N ILE A 47 -22.75 7.58 -11.89
CA ILE A 47 -21.88 7.40 -10.72
C ILE A 47 -20.54 6.78 -11.17
N PRO A 48 -19.37 7.40 -10.92
CA PRO A 48 -18.10 6.70 -10.99
C PRO A 48 -17.86 5.98 -9.66
N ARG A 49 -17.99 4.65 -9.67
CA ARG A 49 -17.63 3.78 -8.53
C ARG A 49 -16.12 3.52 -8.56
N THR A 50 -15.43 3.84 -7.48
CA THR A 50 -14.03 3.49 -7.22
C THR A 50 -13.90 1.97 -7.02
N PRO A 51 -13.05 1.26 -7.79
CA PRO A 51 -12.85 -0.17 -7.63
C PRO A 51 -11.74 -0.44 -6.60
N GLY A 52 -12.11 -0.60 -5.33
CA GLY A 52 -11.26 -1.23 -4.31
C GLY A 52 -11.19 -2.74 -4.51
N LEU A 53 -10.35 -3.44 -3.75
CA LEU A 53 -10.06 -4.89 -3.77
C LEU A 53 -11.25 -5.87 -3.63
N PHE A 54 -12.48 -5.38 -3.73
CA PHE A 54 -13.71 -6.17 -3.78
C PHE A 54 -14.56 -5.94 -5.04
N SER A 55 -14.03 -5.25 -6.07
CA SER A 55 -14.71 -5.09 -7.37
C SER A 55 -14.23 -6.14 -8.39
N GLN A 56 -15.09 -7.13 -8.65
CA GLN A 56 -14.91 -8.12 -9.72
C GLN A 56 -15.08 -7.49 -11.10
N SER A 57 -14.19 -7.83 -12.02
CA SER A 57 -14.36 -7.58 -13.45
C SER A 57 -15.15 -8.72 -14.10
N VAL A 58 -16.16 -8.33 -14.89
CA VAL A 58 -17.02 -9.22 -15.68
C VAL A 58 -16.20 -9.95 -16.74
N THR A 59 -16.25 -11.28 -16.75
CA THR A 59 -15.67 -12.12 -17.82
C THR A 59 -16.38 -11.91 -19.15
N PRO A 60 -15.68 -11.64 -20.28
CA PRO A 60 -16.29 -11.72 -21.60
C PRO A 60 -16.27 -13.16 -22.14
N ARG A 61 -17.45 -13.55 -22.59
CA ARG A 61 -17.89 -14.76 -23.29
C ARG A 61 -16.99 -15.11 -24.50
N SER A 62 -16.39 -16.30 -24.46
CA SER A 62 -15.70 -16.93 -25.61
C SER A 62 -16.70 -17.24 -26.74
N ARG A 63 -16.42 -16.75 -27.96
CA ARG A 63 -17.03 -17.21 -29.21
C ARG A 63 -16.02 -18.06 -29.98
N SER A 64 -16.48 -19.26 -30.35
CA SER A 64 -15.76 -20.33 -31.03
C SER A 64 -15.61 -20.14 -32.55
N ALA A 65 -14.51 -20.73 -33.07
CA ALA A 65 -14.27 -21.35 -34.40
C ALA A 65 -13.48 -20.54 -35.46
N PRO A 66 -12.80 -21.19 -36.45
CA PRO A 66 -12.04 -22.46 -36.42
C PRO A 66 -10.61 -22.38 -37.04
N LYS A 67 -9.85 -23.46 -36.83
CA LYS A 67 -8.56 -23.91 -37.43
C LYS A 67 -8.08 -23.25 -38.73
N GLN A 68 -6.79 -22.90 -38.78
CA GLN A 68 -5.89 -23.27 -39.89
C GLN A 68 -4.49 -23.65 -39.37
N SER A 69 -4.02 -24.79 -39.87
CA SER A 69 -2.68 -25.36 -39.75
C SER A 69 -1.64 -24.57 -40.54
N ASN A 70 -0.40 -24.49 -40.06
CA ASN A 70 0.78 -24.61 -40.92
C ASN A 70 1.98 -25.15 -40.15
N ILE A 71 2.58 -26.19 -40.74
CA ILE A 71 3.78 -26.89 -40.34
C ILE A 71 4.96 -26.18 -40.98
N SER A 72 6.02 -25.92 -40.23
CA SER A 72 7.38 -25.98 -40.77
C SER A 72 8.40 -26.22 -39.67
N THR A 73 8.93 -27.43 -39.68
CA THR A 73 10.19 -27.87 -39.09
C THR A 73 11.37 -27.01 -39.56
N ASN A 74 12.34 -26.73 -38.70
CA ASN A 74 13.76 -26.91 -39.03
C ASN A 74 14.67 -26.93 -37.79
N LEU A 75 15.77 -27.67 -37.96
CA LEU A 75 16.72 -28.19 -36.98
C LEU A 75 17.54 -27.12 -36.21
N GLY A 76 17.71 -27.40 -34.91
CA GLY A 76 19.02 -27.68 -34.28
C GLY A 76 20.11 -26.61 -34.28
N THR A 77 20.53 -26.18 -33.08
CA THR A 77 21.96 -26.28 -32.66
C THR A 77 22.13 -25.96 -31.17
N GLU A 78 23.06 -26.71 -30.56
CA GLU A 78 23.59 -26.59 -29.21
C GLU A 78 23.97 -25.15 -28.83
N ARG A 79 23.73 -24.76 -27.57
CA ARG A 79 24.54 -23.71 -26.95
C ARG A 79 24.84 -23.97 -25.48
N LYS A 80 26.13 -23.87 -25.20
CA LYS A 80 26.87 -24.14 -23.97
C LYS A 80 26.67 -23.01 -22.95
N SER A 81 26.61 -23.39 -21.68
CA SER A 81 26.84 -22.53 -20.50
C SER A 81 28.24 -21.89 -20.51
N PRO A 82 28.40 -20.73 -19.85
CA PRO A 82 29.61 -20.49 -19.08
C PRO A 82 29.32 -20.00 -17.66
N TYR A 83 29.88 -20.70 -16.67
CA TYR A 83 30.25 -20.17 -15.37
C TYR A 83 31.64 -19.54 -15.45
N PHE A 84 31.83 -18.37 -14.81
CA PHE A 84 32.97 -17.97 -13.94
C PHE A 84 32.98 -16.44 -13.77
N VAL A 85 32.66 -15.95 -12.57
CA VAL A 85 32.94 -14.57 -12.14
C VAL A 85 34.07 -14.61 -11.12
N LYS A 86 35.12 -13.84 -11.38
CA LYS A 86 36.29 -13.62 -10.50
C LYS A 86 36.04 -12.40 -9.61
N ILE A 87 36.38 -12.54 -8.32
CA ILE A 87 36.51 -11.47 -7.32
C ILE A 87 37.89 -10.81 -7.46
N PRO A 88 37.99 -9.48 -7.29
CA PRO A 88 38.95 -8.89 -6.36
C PRO A 88 38.27 -7.78 -5.52
N GLY A 89 38.65 -7.43 -4.29
CA GLY A 89 39.96 -7.42 -3.67
C GLY A 89 40.19 -6.00 -3.08
N HIS A 90 40.33 -5.94 -1.76
CA HIS A 90 40.34 -4.79 -0.83
C HIS A 90 41.51 -3.78 -0.97
N LEU A 91 41.24 -2.48 -0.71
CA LEU A 91 42.10 -1.37 -0.16
C LEU A 91 41.55 -0.01 -0.68
N GLY A 92 41.45 1.12 0.04
CA GLY A 92 41.85 1.55 1.37
C GLY A 92 41.34 2.99 1.62
N ASN A 93 41.37 3.42 2.89
CA ASN A 93 40.89 4.71 3.40
C ASN A 93 41.54 5.95 2.74
N LEU A 94 40.72 7.00 2.53
CA LEU A 94 41.15 8.40 2.58
C LEU A 94 39.96 9.30 2.89
N SER A 95 40.08 10.02 4.02
CA SER A 95 39.14 11.00 4.55
C SER A 95 39.38 12.39 3.95
N VAL A 96 38.31 13.06 3.52
CA VAL A 96 38.24 14.54 3.48
C VAL A 96 36.82 14.93 3.87
N LEU A 97 36.71 15.77 4.90
CA LEU A 97 35.48 16.36 5.41
C LEU A 97 34.84 17.31 4.37
N ASP A 98 33.52 17.21 4.22
CA ASP A 98 32.65 18.35 3.90
C ASP A 98 31.28 18.10 4.55
N ASP A 99 30.94 18.91 5.55
CA ASP A 99 29.77 18.77 6.43
C ASP A 99 28.56 19.52 5.83
N SER A 100 27.64 18.79 5.20
CA SER A 100 26.27 19.27 4.90
C SER A 100 25.31 18.10 4.61
N ASP A 101 25.28 17.11 5.51
CA ASP A 101 24.58 15.85 5.30
C ASP A 101 23.17 15.82 5.90
N TRP A 102 22.17 16.13 5.06
CA TRP A 102 20.81 15.60 5.19
C TRP A 102 20.59 14.32 4.38
N THR A 103 21.56 13.98 3.51
CA THR A 103 21.52 12.85 2.59
C THR A 103 22.25 11.61 3.10
N ALA A 104 23.11 11.71 4.13
CA ALA A 104 23.88 10.57 4.63
C ALA A 104 23.05 9.50 5.37
N ALA A 105 21.81 9.80 5.77
CA ALA A 105 20.94 8.82 6.43
C ALA A 105 20.19 7.90 5.46
N LEU A 106 20.19 8.20 4.16
CA LEU A 106 19.43 7.45 3.16
C LEU A 106 20.32 6.42 2.48
N THR A 107 20.43 5.22 3.06
CA THR A 107 20.85 4.04 2.27
C THR A 107 19.65 3.55 1.45
N PRO A 108 19.68 3.62 0.11
CA PRO A 108 18.61 3.03 -0.69
C PRO A 108 18.60 1.50 -0.52
N PRO A 109 17.44 0.84 -0.61
CA PRO A 109 17.36 -0.61 -0.50
C PRO A 109 18.15 -1.27 -1.65
N GLN A 110 19.14 -2.09 -1.29
CA GLN A 110 19.77 -3.04 -2.22
C GLN A 110 18.78 -4.16 -2.54
N SER A 111 17.80 -3.90 -3.40
CA SER A 111 16.99 -4.94 -4.04
C SER A 111 16.32 -4.40 -5.29
N VAL A 112 17.11 -4.00 -6.29
CA VAL A 112 16.63 -3.83 -7.66
C VAL A 112 17.28 -4.93 -8.48
N MET A 113 16.49 -5.91 -8.92
CA MET A 113 16.94 -6.81 -9.99
C MET A 113 16.88 -6.02 -11.30
N PHE A 114 18.02 -5.91 -11.97
CA PHE A 114 18.17 -5.15 -13.21
C PHE A 114 18.04 -6.08 -14.42
N THR A 115 17.10 -5.80 -15.32
CA THR A 115 17.01 -6.42 -16.64
C THR A 115 17.25 -5.37 -17.74
N ASN A 116 18.04 -5.73 -18.74
CA ASN A 116 18.39 -4.87 -19.88
C ASN A 116 17.23 -4.84 -20.89
N LEU A 117 16.86 -3.65 -21.38
CA LEU A 117 15.94 -3.49 -22.51
C LEU A 117 16.55 -2.62 -23.62
N ASP A 118 16.36 -3.06 -24.87
CA ASP A 118 16.98 -2.52 -26.09
C ASP A 118 16.31 -1.27 -26.69
N TYR A 119 17.13 -0.60 -27.50
CA TYR A 119 17.15 0.76 -28.05
C TYR A 119 15.95 1.26 -28.92
N SER A 120 15.61 2.55 -28.78
CA SER A 120 14.94 3.37 -29.82
C SER A 120 15.61 4.75 -29.96
N ALA A 121 15.86 5.18 -31.20
CA ALA A 121 16.77 6.27 -31.57
C ALA A 121 16.16 7.70 -31.47
N ALA A 122 14.89 7.84 -31.14
CA ALA A 122 14.23 9.17 -31.11
C ALA A 122 14.49 9.98 -29.82
N GLU A 123 15.04 9.35 -28.77
CA GLU A 123 15.31 10.00 -27.47
C GLU A 123 16.63 10.81 -27.44
N ASP A 124 17.44 10.79 -28.50
CA ASP A 124 18.78 11.39 -28.52
C ASP A 124 18.81 12.93 -28.43
N VAL A 125 17.70 13.63 -28.75
CA VAL A 125 17.67 15.11 -28.74
C VAL A 125 17.47 15.65 -27.32
N THR A 126 16.65 15.00 -26.50
CA THR A 126 16.52 15.30 -25.06
C THR A 126 17.73 14.82 -24.26
N LYS A 127 18.48 13.81 -24.76
CA LYS A 127 19.75 13.34 -24.15
C LYS A 127 20.83 14.42 -24.08
N SER A 128 20.93 15.30 -25.08
CA SER A 128 21.99 16.31 -25.05
C SER A 128 21.68 17.44 -24.07
N ALA A 129 20.43 17.84 -23.90
CA ALA A 129 20.09 18.96 -23.01
C ALA A 129 20.28 18.65 -21.51
N VAL A 130 19.99 17.43 -21.07
CA VAL A 130 20.10 17.03 -19.65
C VAL A 130 21.55 16.81 -19.21
N PHE A 131 22.41 16.31 -20.11
CA PHE A 131 23.85 16.18 -19.83
C PHE A 131 24.64 17.48 -20.02
N LEU A 132 24.03 18.52 -20.61
CA LEU A 132 24.67 19.83 -20.82
C LEU A 132 24.33 20.86 -19.73
N ASN A 133 23.39 20.58 -18.83
CA ASN A 133 23.12 21.44 -17.67
C ASN A 133 24.10 21.10 -16.52
N GLU A 134 24.66 22.12 -15.88
CA GLU A 134 25.62 21.97 -14.77
C GLU A 134 24.99 21.42 -13.47
N ASP A 135 23.66 21.33 -13.42
CA ASP A 135 22.89 20.90 -12.25
C ASP A 135 22.66 19.37 -12.19
N ASP A 136 22.54 18.83 -10.97
CA ASP A 136 22.10 17.46 -10.74
C ASP A 136 20.72 17.22 -11.37
N PRO A 137 20.50 16.12 -12.10
CA PRO A 137 19.22 15.86 -12.77
C PRO A 137 18.04 15.80 -11.80
N GLY A 138 18.26 15.37 -10.54
CA GLY A 138 17.25 15.38 -9.50
C GLY A 138 16.83 16.79 -9.10
N GLU A 139 17.80 17.70 -8.94
CA GLU A 139 17.53 19.10 -8.59
C GLU A 139 16.77 19.81 -9.72
N ALA A 140 17.15 19.56 -10.97
CA ALA A 140 16.46 20.11 -12.13
C ALA A 140 14.99 19.67 -12.18
N ALA A 141 14.71 18.39 -11.90
CA ALA A 141 13.35 17.85 -11.85
C ALA A 141 12.52 18.46 -10.70
N VAL A 142 13.11 18.65 -9.52
CA VAL A 142 12.41 19.33 -8.40
C VAL A 142 12.14 20.79 -8.72
N ARG A 143 13.07 21.46 -9.41
CA ARG A 143 12.94 22.87 -9.78
C ARG A 143 11.81 23.13 -10.77
N SER A 144 11.60 22.24 -11.74
CA SER A 144 10.49 22.40 -12.68
C SER A 144 9.11 22.28 -12.02
N LEU A 145 9.01 21.56 -10.90
CA LEU A 145 7.73 21.33 -10.22
C LEU A 145 7.15 22.58 -9.55
N TYR A 146 7.95 23.57 -9.14
CA TYR A 146 7.43 24.77 -8.46
C TYR A 146 6.46 25.59 -9.33
N PRO A 147 6.81 25.99 -10.56
CA PRO A 147 5.87 26.68 -11.43
C PRO A 147 4.70 25.79 -11.86
N ASP A 148 4.93 24.49 -12.08
CA ASP A 148 3.88 23.54 -12.48
C ASP A 148 2.78 23.45 -11.42
N PHE A 149 3.16 23.30 -10.14
CA PHE A 149 2.21 23.23 -9.02
C PHE A 149 1.36 24.50 -8.88
N LEU A 150 1.99 25.67 -9.06
CA LEU A 150 1.26 26.93 -9.01
C LEU A 150 0.30 27.05 -10.20
N HIS A 151 0.74 26.69 -11.40
CA HIS A 151 -0.10 26.74 -12.59
C HIS A 151 -1.32 25.82 -12.45
N SER A 152 -1.13 24.59 -11.99
CA SER A 152 -2.23 23.67 -11.69
C SER A 152 -3.16 24.26 -10.62
N PHE A 153 -2.63 24.84 -9.53
CA PHE A 153 -3.48 25.49 -8.53
C PHE A 153 -4.36 26.58 -9.13
N LEU A 154 -3.79 27.46 -9.96
CA LEU A 154 -4.50 28.58 -10.59
C LEU A 154 -5.54 28.15 -11.63
N LYS A 155 -5.33 26.99 -12.26
CA LYS A 155 -6.25 26.40 -13.24
C LYS A 155 -7.52 25.87 -12.59
N HIS A 156 -7.42 25.36 -11.36
CA HIS A 156 -8.52 24.73 -10.64
C HIS A 156 -9.26 25.72 -9.74
N SER A 157 -10.56 25.49 -9.56
CA SER A 157 -11.40 26.26 -8.64
C SER A 157 -11.66 25.43 -7.38
N SER A 158 -12.28 26.00 -6.35
CA SER A 158 -12.61 25.27 -5.12
C SER A 158 -13.45 24.01 -5.36
N ASN A 159 -14.28 23.99 -6.42
CA ASN A 159 -15.15 22.86 -6.74
C ASN A 159 -14.41 21.70 -7.44
N THR A 160 -13.21 21.94 -7.94
CA THR A 160 -12.38 20.94 -8.65
C THR A 160 -11.10 20.61 -7.88
N VAL A 161 -11.13 20.79 -6.55
CA VAL A 161 -9.98 20.61 -5.67
C VAL A 161 -9.37 19.21 -5.73
N PHE A 162 -10.17 18.18 -6.03
CA PHE A 162 -9.64 16.83 -6.13
C PHE A 162 -9.01 16.53 -7.49
N GLU A 163 -9.49 17.17 -8.57
CA GLU A 163 -8.81 17.13 -9.87
C GLU A 163 -7.43 17.80 -9.78
N LEU A 164 -7.31 18.84 -8.95
CA LEU A 164 -6.02 19.49 -8.65
C LEU A 164 -5.03 18.51 -8.00
N ILE A 165 -5.48 17.71 -7.03
CA ILE A 165 -4.63 16.72 -6.35
C ILE A 165 -4.22 15.61 -7.32
N ASP A 166 -5.13 15.17 -8.20
CA ASP A 166 -4.80 14.21 -9.24
C ASP A 166 -3.75 14.80 -10.20
N GLU A 167 -3.86 16.10 -10.57
CA GLU A 167 -2.86 16.78 -11.40
C GLU A 167 -1.50 16.93 -10.69
N TYR A 168 -1.48 17.12 -9.36
CA TYR A 168 -0.24 17.08 -8.57
C TYR A 168 0.41 15.70 -8.56
N GLU A 169 -0.38 14.64 -8.38
CA GLU A 169 0.11 13.26 -8.47
C GLU A 169 0.71 13.00 -9.86
N ASP A 170 -0.02 13.35 -10.93
CA ASP A 170 0.43 13.16 -12.31
C ASP A 170 1.71 13.94 -12.61
N THR A 171 1.82 15.17 -12.13
CA THR A 171 3.01 16.01 -12.32
C THR A 171 4.22 15.39 -11.62
N CYS A 172 4.07 14.92 -10.37
CA CYS A 172 5.12 14.19 -9.67
C CYS A 172 5.48 12.88 -10.38
N SER A 173 4.49 12.11 -10.84
CA SER A 173 4.67 10.84 -11.56
C SER A 173 5.44 11.03 -12.86
N ASN A 174 5.13 12.07 -13.64
CA ASN A 174 5.85 12.40 -14.87
C ASN A 174 7.34 12.68 -14.61
N GLN A 175 7.66 13.48 -13.58
CA GLN A 175 9.06 13.74 -13.21
C GLN A 175 9.75 12.49 -12.66
N LEU A 176 9.04 11.69 -11.86
CA LEU A 176 9.56 10.43 -11.32
C LEU A 176 9.96 9.48 -12.46
N ASN A 177 9.10 9.29 -13.47
CA ASN A 177 9.37 8.44 -14.63
C ASN A 177 10.60 8.89 -15.42
N ILE A 178 10.82 10.20 -15.55
CA ILE A 178 12.00 10.77 -16.20
C ILE A 178 13.26 10.45 -15.38
N LEU A 179 13.23 10.73 -14.08
CA LEU A 179 14.35 10.48 -13.18
C LEU A 179 14.69 8.99 -13.07
N GLN A 180 13.69 8.13 -12.99
CA GLN A 180 13.87 6.68 -12.89
C GLN A 180 14.60 6.14 -14.13
N LYS A 181 14.23 6.60 -15.34
CA LYS A 181 14.93 6.27 -16.59
C LYS A 181 16.38 6.74 -16.59
N ILE A 182 16.68 7.90 -16.00
CA ILE A 182 18.04 8.42 -15.87
C ILE A 182 18.86 7.56 -14.92
N VAL A 183 18.30 7.21 -13.76
CA VAL A 183 18.95 6.37 -12.74
C VAL A 183 19.20 4.94 -13.26
N TYR A 184 18.24 4.33 -13.96
CA TYR A 184 18.41 3.00 -14.57
C TYR A 184 19.51 2.95 -15.63
N ARG A 185 19.74 4.06 -16.34
CA ARG A 185 20.77 4.16 -17.38
C ARG A 185 22.15 4.55 -16.81
N ALA A 186 22.23 4.94 -15.54
CA ALA A 186 23.49 5.26 -14.88
C ALA A 186 24.22 3.99 -14.44
N THR A 187 25.53 3.91 -14.68
CA THR A 187 26.35 2.76 -14.25
C THR A 187 26.32 2.63 -12.71
N PRO A 188 26.01 1.44 -12.16
CA PRO A 188 26.04 1.22 -10.71
C PRO A 188 27.41 1.59 -10.12
N GLY A 189 27.42 2.44 -9.09
CA GLY A 189 28.63 2.81 -8.34
C GLY A 189 29.19 4.22 -8.60
N GLN A 190 28.59 5.03 -9.47
CA GLN A 190 28.96 6.45 -9.57
C GLN A 190 28.29 7.26 -8.44
N GLN A 191 29.09 7.76 -7.49
CA GLN A 191 28.61 8.60 -6.37
C GLN A 191 27.83 9.86 -6.83
N LYS A 192 28.00 10.27 -8.10
CA LYS A 192 27.30 11.40 -8.71
C LYS A 192 25.77 11.29 -8.67
N PHE A 193 25.19 10.09 -8.54
CA PHE A 193 23.73 9.89 -8.54
C PHE A 193 23.13 9.62 -7.16
N SER A 194 23.92 9.72 -6.08
CA SER A 194 23.41 9.52 -4.71
C SER A 194 22.34 10.56 -4.32
N LYS A 195 22.57 11.83 -4.69
CA LYS A 195 21.60 12.92 -4.51
C LYS A 195 20.35 12.71 -5.37
N THR A 196 20.53 12.39 -6.65
CA THR A 196 19.42 12.06 -7.56
C THR A 196 18.56 10.90 -7.05
N ALA A 197 19.17 9.84 -6.51
CA ALA A 197 18.45 8.70 -5.94
C ALA A 197 17.67 9.07 -4.67
N SER A 198 18.23 9.95 -3.84
CA SER A 198 17.54 10.49 -2.66
C SER A 198 16.32 11.34 -3.05
N ILE A 199 16.49 12.21 -4.05
CA ILE A 199 15.40 13.04 -4.61
C ILE A 199 14.33 12.16 -5.28
N LEU A 200 14.73 11.11 -6.00
CA LEU A 200 13.80 10.15 -6.60
C LEU A 200 12.91 9.51 -5.52
N TRP A 201 13.49 9.11 -4.39
CA TRP A 201 12.73 8.56 -3.27
C TRP A 201 11.76 9.60 -2.69
N LEU A 202 12.21 10.84 -2.46
CA LEU A 202 11.36 11.91 -1.92
C LEU A 202 10.19 12.27 -2.85
N LEU A 203 10.44 12.35 -4.17
CA LEU A 203 9.39 12.59 -5.16
C LEU A 203 8.39 11.43 -5.22
N LYS A 204 8.86 10.19 -5.07
CA LYS A 204 7.96 9.04 -4.94
C LYS A 204 7.09 9.19 -3.70
N GLN A 205 7.66 9.56 -2.55
CA GLN A 205 6.91 9.77 -1.31
C GLN A 205 5.89 10.90 -1.45
N GLU A 206 6.24 12.00 -2.12
CA GLU A 206 5.30 13.07 -2.42
C GLU A 206 4.13 12.62 -3.28
N MET A 207 4.41 11.94 -4.40
CA MET A 207 3.41 11.39 -5.31
C MET A 207 2.42 10.49 -4.57
N VAL A 208 2.92 9.52 -3.80
CA VAL A 208 2.03 8.58 -3.10
C VAL A 208 1.26 9.27 -1.96
N THR A 209 1.79 10.35 -1.38
CA THR A 209 1.06 11.12 -0.37
C THR A 209 -0.10 11.90 -0.99
N TRP A 210 0.05 12.46 -2.19
CA TRP A 210 -1.06 13.08 -2.92
C TRP A 210 -2.15 12.06 -3.26
N ARG A 211 -1.78 10.86 -3.71
CA ARG A 211 -2.70 9.75 -3.94
C ARG A 211 -3.51 9.38 -2.70
N LEU A 212 -2.85 9.29 -1.54
CA LEU A 212 -3.48 9.03 -0.25
C LEU A 212 -4.48 10.12 0.12
N LEU A 213 -4.06 11.39 0.00
CA LEU A 213 -4.90 12.55 0.28
C LEU A 213 -6.16 12.56 -0.58
N SER A 214 -6.01 12.35 -1.89
CA SER A 214 -7.13 12.24 -2.83
C SER A 214 -8.11 11.15 -2.38
N SER A 215 -7.60 9.97 -2.03
CA SER A 215 -8.43 8.81 -1.68
C SER A 215 -9.20 8.99 -0.36
N ILE A 216 -8.51 9.41 0.72
CA ILE A 216 -9.12 9.54 2.05
C ILE A 216 -10.07 10.74 2.13
N TYR A 217 -9.67 11.90 1.61
CA TYR A 217 -10.52 13.10 1.72
C TYR A 217 -11.74 13.04 0.80
N ARG A 218 -11.68 12.35 -0.34
CA ARG A 218 -12.88 12.07 -1.14
C ARG A 218 -13.91 11.28 -0.33
N ASP A 219 -13.50 10.19 0.34
CA ASP A 219 -14.39 9.39 1.19
C ASP A 219 -14.95 10.20 2.37
N ARG A 220 -14.11 10.96 3.07
CA ARG A 220 -14.54 11.79 4.21
C ARG A 220 -15.59 12.83 3.82
N ILE A 221 -15.39 13.52 2.69
CA ILE A 221 -16.34 14.53 2.22
C ILE A 221 -17.62 13.88 1.71
N GLN A 222 -17.51 12.80 0.92
CA GLN A 222 -18.69 12.09 0.41
C GLN A 222 -19.55 11.54 1.56
N SER A 223 -18.91 10.91 2.55
CA SER A 223 -19.60 10.36 3.72
C SER A 223 -20.34 11.44 4.51
N ALA A 224 -19.70 12.60 4.71
CA ALA A 224 -20.32 13.73 5.41
C ALA A 224 -21.56 14.28 4.69
N MET A 225 -21.69 14.06 3.37
CA MET A 225 -22.87 14.45 2.59
C MET A 225 -23.97 13.38 2.61
N GLU A 226 -23.62 12.10 2.72
CA GLU A 226 -24.54 10.96 2.62
C GLU A 226 -25.23 10.57 3.94
N ASP A 227 -24.63 10.93 5.09
CA ASP A 227 -25.11 10.62 6.44
C ASP A 227 -26.56 11.08 6.74
N GLU A 228 -27.16 11.93 5.90
CA GLU A 228 -28.56 12.37 6.06
C GLU A 228 -29.62 11.41 5.48
N THR A 229 -29.24 10.35 4.75
CA THR A 229 -30.21 9.58 3.92
C THR A 229 -30.30 8.07 4.19
N MET A 230 -29.47 7.50 5.07
CA MET A 230 -29.38 6.04 5.18
C MET A 230 -30.46 5.43 6.11
N PHE A 231 -31.40 4.69 5.53
CA PHE A 231 -32.33 3.82 6.25
C PHE A 231 -31.78 2.39 6.32
N ASP A 232 -31.67 1.86 7.54
CA ASP A 232 -31.17 0.52 7.81
C ASP A 232 -32.23 -0.54 7.44
N PHE A 233 -32.07 -1.19 6.29
CA PHE A 233 -32.86 -2.36 5.93
C PHE A 233 -32.07 -3.62 6.29
N ALA A 234 -32.34 -4.18 7.47
CA ALA A 234 -31.82 -5.49 7.85
C ALA A 234 -32.47 -6.57 6.96
N VAL A 235 -31.71 -7.07 5.98
CA VAL A 235 -32.13 -8.20 5.15
C VAL A 235 -31.97 -9.48 5.96
N ILE A 236 -33.09 -10.05 6.42
CA ILE A 236 -33.13 -11.38 7.04
C ILE A 236 -32.67 -12.39 5.97
N ASN A 237 -31.64 -13.20 6.28
CA ASN A 237 -30.93 -14.13 5.37
C ASN A 237 -29.97 -13.50 4.35
N ALA A 238 -29.32 -12.38 4.69
CA ALA A 238 -28.24 -11.83 3.88
C ALA A 238 -27.03 -12.78 3.78
N SER A 239 -26.43 -12.90 2.59
CA SER A 239 -25.18 -13.64 2.41
C SER A 239 -24.00 -12.88 3.04
N GLU A 240 -22.85 -13.55 3.26
CA GLU A 240 -21.65 -12.90 3.79
C GLU A 240 -21.27 -11.66 2.96
N LYS A 241 -21.29 -11.77 1.63
CA LYS A 241 -21.01 -10.63 0.72
C LYS A 241 -21.93 -9.44 0.96
N THR A 242 -23.23 -9.65 1.17
CA THR A 242 -24.20 -8.57 1.42
C THR A 242 -23.95 -7.90 2.77
N VAL A 243 -23.69 -8.71 3.81
CA VAL A 243 -23.39 -8.20 5.16
C VAL A 243 -22.13 -7.35 5.15
N VAL A 244 -21.07 -7.82 4.48
CA VAL A 244 -19.83 -7.05 4.34
C VAL A 244 -20.06 -5.78 3.53
N ASN A 245 -20.79 -5.82 2.43
CA ASN A 245 -21.10 -4.60 1.67
C ASN A 245 -21.85 -3.56 2.52
N ASN A 246 -22.79 -4.00 3.35
CA ASN A 246 -23.50 -3.12 4.28
C ASN A 246 -22.57 -2.56 5.36
N LEU A 247 -21.62 -3.35 5.88
CA LEU A 247 -20.59 -2.88 6.81
C LEU A 247 -19.77 -1.76 6.18
N PHE A 248 -19.27 -1.95 4.96
CA PHE A 248 -18.53 -0.91 4.25
C PHE A 248 -19.39 0.33 4.01
N GLN A 249 -20.69 0.23 3.75
CA GLN A 249 -21.52 1.44 3.62
C GLN A 249 -21.71 2.17 4.95
N ARG A 250 -21.91 1.42 6.04
CA ARG A 250 -22.25 1.95 7.37
C ARG A 250 -21.03 2.46 8.15
N ASP A 251 -19.91 1.77 8.07
CA ASP A 251 -18.76 1.98 8.94
C ASP A 251 -17.62 2.71 8.20
N SER A 252 -17.41 3.98 8.56
CA SER A 252 -16.35 4.81 7.98
C SER A 252 -14.95 4.38 8.39
N LEU A 253 -14.76 3.77 9.57
CA LEU A 253 -13.48 3.25 10.01
C LEU A 253 -13.03 2.10 9.11
N VAL A 254 -13.95 1.16 8.83
CA VAL A 254 -13.67 0.01 7.95
C VAL A 254 -13.35 0.48 6.53
N ARG A 255 -14.14 1.40 5.96
CA ARG A 255 -13.86 1.97 4.63
C ARG A 255 -12.51 2.65 4.55
N GLN A 256 -12.24 3.60 5.47
CA GLN A 256 -10.99 4.35 5.44
C GLN A 256 -9.79 3.44 5.65
N SER A 257 -9.90 2.43 6.51
CA SER A 257 -8.86 1.41 6.69
C SER A 257 -8.60 0.62 5.40
N GLN A 258 -9.65 0.26 4.66
CA GLN A 258 -9.49 -0.39 3.35
C GLN A 258 -8.87 0.54 2.30
N LEU A 259 -9.20 1.83 2.30
CA LEU A 259 -8.55 2.80 1.41
C LEU A 259 -7.05 2.92 1.68
N VAL A 260 -6.63 2.82 2.94
CA VAL A 260 -5.20 2.76 3.30
C VAL A 260 -4.55 1.48 2.77
N VAL A 261 -5.25 0.33 2.86
CA VAL A 261 -4.77 -0.93 2.25
C VAL A 261 -4.63 -0.77 0.74
N ASP A 262 -5.67 -0.31 0.04
CA ASP A 262 -5.68 -0.12 -1.41
C ASP A 262 -4.56 0.83 -1.85
N TRP A 263 -4.34 1.92 -1.10
CA TRP A 263 -3.24 2.85 -1.32
C TRP A 263 -1.88 2.16 -1.22
N LEU A 264 -1.61 1.43 -0.13
CA LEU A 264 -0.35 0.72 0.06
C LEU A 264 -0.12 -0.39 -0.97
N GLU A 265 -1.18 -1.06 -1.41
CA GLU A 265 -1.13 -2.06 -2.47
C GLU A 265 -0.84 -1.43 -3.84
N SER A 266 -1.35 -0.21 -4.11
CA SER A 266 -1.01 0.56 -5.31
C SER A 266 0.48 0.91 -5.38
N ILE A 267 1.10 1.27 -4.25
CA ILE A 267 2.54 1.57 -4.19
C ILE A 267 3.35 0.32 -4.54
N ALA A 268 3.00 -0.83 -3.96
CA ALA A 268 3.66 -2.10 -4.25
C ALA A 268 3.46 -2.52 -5.71
N LYS A 269 2.29 -2.23 -6.30
CA LYS A 269 2.03 -2.49 -7.73
C LYS A 269 2.92 -1.64 -8.63
N ASP A 270 3.10 -0.36 -8.31
CA ASP A 270 3.99 0.54 -9.06
C ASP A 270 5.45 0.05 -9.03
N GLU A 271 5.88 -0.58 -7.93
CA GLU A 271 7.22 -1.18 -7.81
C GLU A 271 7.42 -2.46 -8.63
N ILE A 272 6.37 -3.25 -8.82
CA ILE A 272 6.42 -4.48 -9.63
C ILE A 272 6.61 -4.13 -11.11
N GLY A 273 5.96 -3.08 -11.59
CA GLY A 273 5.98 -2.68 -13.00
C GLY A 273 5.33 -3.71 -13.93
N ASP A 274 5.91 -3.89 -15.12
CA ASP A 274 5.37 -4.80 -16.14
C ASP A 274 5.49 -6.28 -15.74
N PHE A 275 4.38 -6.84 -15.28
CA PHE A 275 4.27 -8.23 -14.80
C PHE A 275 4.67 -9.27 -15.86
N SER A 276 4.48 -8.98 -17.15
CA SER A 276 4.62 -9.93 -18.26
C SER A 276 6.00 -10.60 -18.32
N ASP A 277 7.07 -9.81 -18.13
CA ASP A 277 8.45 -10.29 -18.30
C ASP A 277 8.87 -11.24 -17.17
N ASN A 278 8.29 -11.07 -15.98
CA ASN A 278 8.58 -11.89 -14.82
C ASN A 278 7.91 -13.28 -14.90
N ILE A 279 6.78 -13.42 -15.61
CA ILE A 279 6.04 -14.69 -15.65
C ILE A 279 6.83 -15.78 -16.38
N GLU A 280 7.58 -15.43 -17.42
CA GLU A 280 8.37 -16.41 -18.17
C GLU A 280 9.52 -16.99 -17.34
N PHE A 281 10.08 -16.20 -16.42
CA PHE A 281 11.16 -16.64 -15.55
C PHE A 281 10.72 -17.77 -14.60
N TYR A 282 9.47 -17.74 -14.13
CA TYR A 282 8.93 -18.74 -13.20
C TYR A 282 8.14 -19.86 -13.89
N ALA A 283 7.76 -19.69 -15.16
CA ALA A 283 6.95 -20.66 -15.87
C ALA A 283 7.76 -21.94 -16.15
N LYS A 284 7.49 -22.98 -15.36
CA LYS A 284 8.01 -24.33 -15.57
C LYS A 284 6.94 -25.25 -16.15
N SER A 285 7.37 -26.19 -16.98
CA SER A 285 6.48 -27.17 -17.59
C SER A 285 5.87 -28.14 -16.57
N VAL A 286 6.58 -28.45 -15.48
CA VAL A 286 6.17 -29.42 -14.45
C VAL A 286 6.60 -28.95 -13.05
N TYR A 287 5.74 -29.18 -12.07
CA TYR A 287 6.05 -28.94 -10.65
C TYR A 287 7.07 -29.97 -10.13
N TRP A 288 8.09 -29.52 -9.39
CA TRP A 288 9.21 -30.33 -8.87
C TRP A 288 9.85 -31.26 -9.92
N GLU A 289 10.23 -30.69 -11.07
CA GLU A 289 10.77 -31.43 -12.20
C GLU A 289 12.02 -32.25 -11.82
N ASN A 290 12.92 -31.70 -11.00
CA ASN A 290 14.17 -32.38 -10.62
C ASN A 290 13.91 -33.56 -9.67
N THR A 291 13.07 -33.34 -8.66
CA THR A 291 12.62 -34.36 -7.70
C THR A 291 11.89 -35.48 -8.43
N LEU A 292 10.97 -35.15 -9.34
CA LEU A 292 10.26 -36.13 -10.16
C LEU A 292 11.21 -36.92 -11.06
N HIS A 293 12.22 -36.28 -11.63
CA HIS A 293 13.21 -36.93 -12.46
C HIS A 293 14.05 -37.95 -11.66
N ILE A 294 14.49 -37.60 -10.45
CA ILE A 294 15.21 -38.52 -9.55
C ILE A 294 14.32 -39.70 -9.17
N LEU A 295 13.05 -39.45 -8.80
CA LEU A 295 12.09 -40.50 -8.45
C LEU A 295 11.85 -41.48 -9.61
N LYS A 296 11.74 -40.99 -10.84
CA LYS A 296 11.62 -41.85 -12.03
C LYS A 296 12.87 -42.70 -12.27
N GLN A 297 14.06 -42.15 -12.04
CA GLN A 297 15.31 -42.92 -12.15
C GLN A 297 15.41 -44.01 -11.08
N TRP A 298 14.93 -43.75 -9.86
CA TRP A 298 14.83 -44.77 -8.81
C TRP A 298 13.88 -45.89 -9.20
N GLN A 299 12.70 -45.56 -9.73
CA GLN A 299 11.74 -46.58 -10.21
C GLN A 299 12.31 -47.45 -11.35
N LEU A 300 13.11 -46.85 -12.24
CA LEU A 300 13.73 -47.55 -13.37
C LEU A 300 15.05 -48.25 -13.00
N ASN A 301 15.51 -48.19 -11.73
CA ASN A 301 16.81 -48.67 -11.27
C ASN A 301 18.01 -48.12 -12.09
N THR A 302 17.85 -46.95 -12.71
CA THR A 302 18.88 -46.31 -13.55
C THR A 302 19.69 -45.25 -12.81
N PHE A 303 19.37 -44.99 -11.55
CA PHE A 303 20.04 -43.99 -10.74
C PHE A 303 21.43 -44.44 -10.31
N THR A 304 22.44 -43.67 -10.66
CA THR A 304 23.86 -43.94 -10.36
C THR A 304 24.45 -43.01 -9.30
N GLY A 305 23.60 -42.18 -8.66
CA GLY A 305 24.01 -41.24 -7.62
C GLY A 305 23.96 -41.79 -6.19
N SER A 306 24.42 -40.99 -5.23
CA SER A 306 24.25 -41.26 -3.81
C SER A 306 22.77 -41.19 -3.42
N LEU A 307 22.28 -42.18 -2.66
CA LEU A 307 20.93 -42.21 -2.08
C LEU A 307 20.82 -41.12 -1.00
N HIS A 308 20.54 -39.90 -1.43
CA HIS A 308 20.14 -38.84 -0.51
C HIS A 308 18.69 -39.07 -0.08
N PRO A 309 18.35 -38.78 1.19
CA PRO A 309 16.97 -38.80 1.64
C PRO A 309 16.17 -37.79 0.79
N LEU A 310 15.18 -38.28 0.04
CA LEU A 310 14.25 -37.48 -0.79
C LEU A 310 12.82 -37.94 -0.50
N VAL A 311 11.85 -37.08 -0.72
CA VAL A 311 10.42 -37.46 -0.73
C VAL A 311 10.15 -38.61 -1.71
N THR A 312 9.19 -39.48 -1.39
CA THR A 312 8.75 -40.58 -2.26
C THR A 312 7.53 -40.24 -3.11
N GLU A 313 6.80 -39.19 -2.75
CA GLU A 313 5.55 -38.75 -3.37
C GLU A 313 5.68 -37.28 -3.79
N VAL A 314 4.89 -36.85 -4.77
CA VAL A 314 4.98 -35.51 -5.40
C VAL A 314 3.78 -34.61 -5.12
N ASP A 315 2.93 -35.00 -4.17
CA ASP A 315 1.90 -34.11 -3.63
C ASP A 315 2.53 -33.02 -2.73
N PRO A 316 1.92 -31.83 -2.64
CA PRO A 316 2.54 -30.66 -2.00
C PRO A 316 2.77 -30.83 -0.49
N ASP A 317 2.05 -31.73 0.19
CA ASP A 317 2.26 -32.01 1.61
C ASP A 317 3.26 -33.15 1.87
N ALA A 318 3.77 -33.83 0.84
CA ALA A 318 4.75 -34.91 0.98
C ALA A 318 6.01 -34.52 1.78
N PRO A 319 6.66 -33.36 1.56
CA PRO A 319 7.84 -32.97 2.34
C PRO A 319 7.55 -32.86 3.84
N VAL A 320 6.38 -32.34 4.20
CA VAL A 320 5.94 -32.13 5.58
C VAL A 320 5.48 -33.45 6.21
N ARG A 321 4.69 -34.24 5.47
CA ARG A 321 4.15 -35.53 5.92
C ARG A 321 5.26 -36.56 6.14
N GLN A 322 6.20 -36.65 5.19
CA GLN A 322 7.29 -37.63 5.23
C GLN A 322 8.50 -37.14 6.02
N LYS A 323 8.60 -35.82 6.27
CA LYS A 323 9.78 -35.16 6.86
C LYS A 323 11.06 -35.43 6.07
N MET A 324 10.91 -35.45 4.75
CA MET A 324 11.99 -35.68 3.79
C MET A 324 12.14 -34.45 2.90
N PRO A 325 13.36 -34.07 2.50
CA PRO A 325 13.56 -32.88 1.69
C PRO A 325 13.22 -33.13 0.22
N LEU A 326 13.02 -32.03 -0.50
CA LEU A 326 13.00 -31.98 -1.96
C LEU A 326 14.42 -31.85 -2.50
N ASP A 327 14.57 -32.01 -3.82
CA ASP A 327 15.80 -31.63 -4.51
C ASP A 327 16.13 -30.15 -4.24
N ASP A 328 17.42 -29.84 -4.11
CA ASP A 328 17.86 -28.50 -3.72
C ASP A 328 17.44 -27.43 -4.74
N LEU A 329 17.46 -27.75 -6.04
CA LEU A 329 17.04 -26.82 -7.10
C LEU A 329 15.54 -26.55 -7.03
N ASP A 330 14.74 -27.59 -6.81
CA ASP A 330 13.28 -27.44 -6.67
C ASP A 330 12.92 -26.63 -5.41
N ARG A 331 13.64 -26.83 -4.31
CA ARG A 331 13.46 -26.06 -3.07
C ARG A 331 13.79 -24.58 -3.25
N GLU A 332 14.89 -24.27 -3.93
CA GLU A 332 15.26 -22.89 -4.25
C GLU A 332 14.24 -22.21 -5.17
N ASP A 333 13.78 -22.92 -6.19
CA ASP A 333 12.81 -22.38 -7.13
C ASP A 333 11.44 -22.15 -6.49
N ASP A 334 11.00 -23.05 -5.59
CA ASP A 334 9.80 -22.83 -4.79
C ASP A 334 9.95 -21.63 -3.86
N ALA A 335 11.10 -21.45 -3.20
CA ALA A 335 11.34 -20.29 -2.35
C ALA A 335 11.30 -18.96 -3.12
N ARG A 336 11.88 -18.92 -4.33
CA ARG A 336 11.82 -17.75 -5.23
C ARG A 336 10.39 -17.47 -5.68
N LEU A 337 9.66 -18.50 -6.10
CA LEU A 337 8.27 -18.39 -6.52
C LEU A 337 7.37 -17.90 -5.39
N LEU A 338 7.50 -18.46 -4.18
CA LEU A 338 6.72 -18.06 -3.01
C LEU A 338 6.98 -16.60 -2.61
N LYS A 339 8.25 -16.17 -2.64
CA LYS A 339 8.58 -14.76 -2.45
C LYS A 339 7.86 -13.86 -3.45
N PHE A 340 7.88 -14.22 -4.73
CA PHE A 340 7.22 -13.43 -5.77
C PHE A 340 5.69 -13.48 -5.65
N LEU A 341 5.10 -14.62 -5.30
CA LEU A 341 3.67 -14.74 -5.01
C LEU A 341 3.27 -13.84 -3.85
N PHE A 342 4.07 -13.78 -2.78
CA PHE A 342 3.83 -12.85 -1.69
C PHE A 342 3.87 -11.40 -2.17
N THR A 343 4.84 -11.01 -3.02
CA THR A 343 4.90 -9.67 -3.62
C THR A 343 3.63 -9.34 -4.42
N LEU A 344 3.09 -10.29 -5.19
CA LEU A 344 1.83 -10.08 -5.91
C LEU A 344 0.63 -9.88 -4.97
N ILE A 345 0.55 -10.66 -3.89
CA ILE A 345 -0.51 -10.52 -2.89
C ILE A 345 -0.39 -9.18 -2.15
N ARG A 346 0.85 -8.77 -1.82
CA ARG A 346 1.16 -7.46 -1.23
C ARG A 346 0.81 -6.28 -2.14
N ALA A 347 0.72 -6.50 -3.45
CA ALA A 347 0.28 -5.52 -4.43
C ALA A 347 -1.20 -5.64 -4.84
N GLY A 348 -1.98 -6.48 -4.16
CA GLY A 348 -3.39 -6.69 -4.50
C GLY A 348 -3.65 -7.46 -5.78
N MET A 349 -2.61 -7.99 -6.41
CA MET A 349 -2.67 -8.70 -7.69
C MET A 349 -2.97 -10.20 -7.47
N THR A 350 -4.03 -10.51 -6.71
CA THR A 350 -4.38 -11.89 -6.34
C THR A 350 -4.72 -12.75 -7.55
N ASP A 351 -5.36 -12.17 -8.56
CA ASP A 351 -5.69 -12.88 -9.81
C ASP A 351 -4.42 -13.24 -10.59
N GLU A 352 -3.43 -12.34 -10.63
CA GLU A 352 -2.15 -12.63 -11.28
C GLU A 352 -1.35 -13.68 -10.49
N ALA A 353 -1.40 -13.64 -9.16
CA ALA A 353 -0.82 -14.70 -8.32
C ALA A 353 -1.45 -16.07 -8.63
N GLN A 354 -2.77 -16.13 -8.83
CA GLN A 354 -3.45 -17.37 -9.22
C GLN A 354 -3.08 -17.82 -10.64
N ARG A 355 -2.99 -16.90 -11.60
CA ARG A 355 -2.55 -17.21 -12.98
C ARG A 355 -1.12 -17.73 -12.99
N LEU A 356 -0.23 -17.13 -12.21
CA LEU A 356 1.14 -17.59 -12.05
C LEU A 356 1.19 -19.00 -11.44
N CYS A 357 0.46 -19.26 -10.35
CA CYS A 357 0.37 -20.59 -9.76
C CYS A 357 -0.07 -21.65 -10.80
N LYS A 358 -1.08 -21.34 -11.62
CA LYS A 358 -1.55 -22.23 -12.70
C LYS A 358 -0.46 -22.47 -13.75
N ARG A 359 0.28 -21.43 -14.16
CA ARG A 359 1.39 -21.53 -15.13
C ARG A 359 2.58 -22.32 -14.60
N CYS A 360 2.84 -22.30 -13.29
CA CYS A 360 3.91 -23.05 -12.64
C CYS A 360 3.52 -24.51 -12.31
N GLY A 361 2.34 -24.98 -12.72
CA GLY A 361 1.86 -26.33 -12.41
C GLY A 361 1.30 -26.52 -11.00
N GLN A 362 1.12 -25.42 -10.24
CA GLN A 362 0.59 -25.42 -8.88
C GLN A 362 -0.88 -25.00 -8.84
N ALA A 363 -1.72 -25.69 -9.62
CA ALA A 363 -3.16 -25.41 -9.68
C ALA A 363 -3.84 -25.58 -8.31
N TRP A 364 -3.32 -26.47 -7.46
CA TRP A 364 -3.76 -26.64 -6.07
C TRP A 364 -3.58 -25.35 -5.26
N ARG A 365 -2.45 -24.65 -5.42
CA ARG A 365 -2.17 -23.39 -4.72
C ARG A 365 -3.10 -22.29 -5.23
N ALA A 366 -3.31 -22.23 -6.54
CA ALA A 366 -4.28 -21.31 -7.12
C ALA A 366 -5.68 -21.51 -6.51
N ALA A 367 -6.11 -22.76 -6.29
CA ALA A 367 -7.38 -23.06 -5.64
C ALA A 367 -7.39 -22.62 -4.16
N THR A 368 -6.30 -22.82 -3.41
CA THR A 368 -6.22 -22.34 -2.02
C THR A 368 -6.32 -20.81 -1.90
N LEU A 369 -5.79 -20.07 -2.89
CA LEU A 369 -5.87 -18.61 -2.98
C LEU A 369 -7.27 -18.10 -3.36
N GLU A 370 -8.23 -18.97 -3.71
CA GLU A 370 -9.63 -18.58 -3.95
C GLU A 370 -10.49 -18.68 -2.69
N GLY A 371 -10.02 -19.38 -1.65
CA GLY A 371 -10.84 -19.73 -0.49
C GLY A 371 -11.22 -18.59 0.45
N TRP A 372 -10.58 -17.41 0.31
CA TRP A 372 -10.91 -16.20 1.06
C TRP A 372 -12.18 -15.49 0.56
N LYS A 373 -12.64 -15.80 -0.67
CA LYS A 373 -13.77 -15.11 -1.30
C LYS A 373 -15.07 -15.35 -0.51
N LEU A 374 -15.75 -14.25 -0.20
CA LEU A 374 -17.03 -14.25 0.53
C LEU A 374 -18.12 -15.01 -0.23
N TYR A 375 -18.88 -15.83 0.49
CA TYR A 375 -19.98 -16.58 -0.12
C TYR A 375 -21.13 -15.65 -0.53
N HIS A 376 -21.61 -15.83 -1.77
CA HIS A 376 -22.79 -15.17 -2.29
C HIS A 376 -23.50 -16.05 -3.31
N ASP A 377 -24.79 -16.25 -3.09
CA ASP A 377 -25.69 -16.86 -4.07
C ASP A 377 -26.69 -15.80 -4.55
N PRO A 378 -26.50 -15.25 -5.77
CA PRO A 378 -27.41 -14.27 -6.37
C PRO A 378 -28.83 -14.83 -6.58
N ASN A 379 -28.98 -16.16 -6.64
CA ASN A 379 -30.22 -16.82 -7.02
C ASN A 379 -31.18 -17.02 -5.83
N MET A 380 -30.71 -16.81 -4.59
CA MET A 380 -31.53 -16.94 -3.37
C MET A 380 -32.75 -16.02 -3.37
N ASN A 381 -32.66 -14.87 -4.04
CA ASN A 381 -33.74 -13.86 -4.11
C ASN A 381 -34.64 -14.02 -5.36
N GLY A 382 -34.49 -15.10 -6.14
CA GLY A 382 -35.40 -15.43 -7.24
C GLY A 382 -35.24 -14.55 -8.50
N GLY A 383 -34.00 -14.29 -8.92
CA GLY A 383 -33.70 -13.57 -10.16
C GLY A 383 -34.23 -14.26 -11.41
N GLN A 384 -34.45 -13.48 -12.49
CA GLN A 384 -34.94 -14.00 -13.78
C GLN A 384 -33.87 -14.79 -14.55
N GLU A 385 -32.59 -14.52 -14.31
CA GLU A 385 -31.46 -15.22 -14.90
C GLU A 385 -30.61 -15.89 -13.80
N LEU A 386 -30.18 -17.13 -14.05
CA LEU A 386 -29.32 -17.86 -13.14
C LEU A 386 -27.88 -17.34 -13.27
N GLU A 387 -27.37 -16.79 -12.17
CA GLU A 387 -25.99 -16.33 -12.06
C GLU A 387 -25.14 -17.36 -11.29
N PRO A 388 -23.83 -17.49 -11.58
CA PRO A 388 -22.98 -18.43 -10.87
C PRO A 388 -22.85 -18.04 -9.40
N VAL A 389 -22.90 -19.05 -8.51
CA VAL A 389 -22.61 -18.88 -7.09
C VAL A 389 -21.13 -18.57 -6.91
N GLU A 390 -20.83 -17.60 -6.04
CA GLU A 390 -19.48 -17.12 -5.78
C GLU A 390 -19.03 -17.42 -4.36
N GLY A 391 -17.71 -17.57 -4.19
CA GLY A 391 -17.06 -17.67 -2.89
C GLY A 391 -17.16 -19.06 -2.25
N ASN A 392 -16.69 -19.12 -1.00
CA ASN A 392 -16.60 -20.35 -0.24
C ASN A 392 -17.60 -20.35 0.93
N PRO A 393 -18.62 -21.23 0.94
CA PRO A 393 -19.56 -21.32 2.06
C PRO A 393 -18.89 -21.79 3.36
N TYR A 394 -17.75 -22.48 3.28
CA TYR A 394 -16.96 -22.94 4.43
C TYR A 394 -15.70 -22.09 4.62
N ARG A 395 -15.80 -20.77 4.39
CA ARG A 395 -14.69 -19.82 4.53
C ARG A 395 -14.06 -19.86 5.92
N CYS A 396 -14.86 -20.05 6.97
CA CYS A 396 -14.38 -20.18 8.36
C CYS A 396 -13.38 -21.35 8.51
N ILE A 397 -13.71 -22.54 7.98
CA ILE A 397 -12.84 -23.72 8.01
C ILE A 397 -11.57 -23.49 7.19
N TRP A 398 -11.71 -22.85 6.03
CA TRP A 398 -10.57 -22.48 5.19
C TRP A 398 -9.63 -21.52 5.94
N LYS A 399 -10.18 -20.49 6.61
CA LYS A 399 -9.42 -19.50 7.39
C LYS A 399 -8.66 -20.16 8.54
N ILE A 400 -9.31 -21.06 9.28
CA ILE A 400 -8.68 -21.85 10.36
C ILE A 400 -7.56 -22.74 9.80
N SER A 401 -7.77 -23.35 8.64
CA SER A 401 -6.78 -24.21 7.98
C SER A 401 -5.55 -23.40 7.56
N CYS A 402 -5.75 -22.23 6.96
CA CYS A 402 -4.69 -21.27 6.62
C CYS A 402 -3.95 -20.78 7.86
N TRP A 403 -4.66 -20.48 8.94
CA TRP A 403 -4.07 -20.06 10.21
C TRP A 403 -3.13 -21.15 10.78
N ARG A 404 -3.62 -22.39 10.86
CA ARG A 404 -2.83 -23.55 11.33
C ARG A 404 -1.63 -23.85 10.43
N LEU A 405 -1.72 -23.56 9.13
CA LEU A 405 -0.60 -23.70 8.20
C LEU A 405 0.46 -22.62 8.45
N ALA A 406 0.05 -21.36 8.60
CA ALA A 406 0.95 -20.23 8.84
C ALA A 406 1.79 -20.39 10.12
N GLU A 407 1.27 -21.08 11.14
CA GLU A 407 1.98 -21.34 12.40
C GLU A 407 3.03 -22.47 12.31
N LYS A 408 3.00 -23.29 11.26
CA LYS A 408 3.95 -24.40 11.10
C LYS A 408 5.28 -23.90 10.53
N GLU A 409 6.31 -23.84 11.37
CA GLU A 409 7.66 -23.38 10.99
C GLU A 409 8.37 -24.23 9.93
N GLN A 410 7.83 -25.41 9.61
CA GLN A 410 8.35 -26.29 8.57
C GLN A 410 8.13 -25.75 7.15
N PHE A 411 7.14 -24.86 6.98
CA PHE A 411 6.87 -24.20 5.71
C PHE A 411 7.75 -22.97 5.51
N ASP A 412 7.93 -22.60 4.25
CA ASP A 412 8.66 -21.38 3.89
C ASP A 412 8.02 -20.14 4.51
N LYS A 413 8.87 -19.16 4.88
CA LYS A 413 8.42 -17.93 5.53
C LYS A 413 7.43 -17.14 4.68
N TYR A 414 7.57 -17.13 3.35
CA TYR A 414 6.66 -16.43 2.45
C TYR A 414 5.37 -17.22 2.24
N GLU A 415 5.41 -18.55 2.23
CA GLU A 415 4.18 -19.36 2.22
C GLU A 415 3.34 -19.10 3.47
N ARG A 416 3.98 -19.10 4.64
CA ARG A 416 3.33 -18.74 5.90
C ARG A 416 2.76 -17.33 5.86
N ALA A 417 3.52 -16.36 5.33
CA ALA A 417 3.05 -14.99 5.19
C ALA A 417 1.87 -14.82 4.23
N ILE A 418 1.84 -15.55 3.11
CA ILE A 418 0.72 -15.56 2.16
C ILE A 418 -0.57 -15.95 2.88
N TYR A 419 -0.56 -17.10 3.57
CA TYR A 419 -1.75 -17.57 4.28
C TYR A 419 -2.05 -16.74 5.52
N ALA A 420 -1.04 -16.15 6.17
CA ALA A 420 -1.22 -15.21 7.26
C ALA A 420 -1.95 -13.93 6.81
N ALA A 421 -1.57 -13.36 5.66
CA ALA A 421 -2.22 -12.18 5.08
C ALA A 421 -3.68 -12.44 4.72
N LEU A 422 -4.00 -13.63 4.21
CA LEU A 422 -5.37 -13.98 3.83
C LEU A 422 -6.25 -14.47 4.99
N SER A 423 -5.64 -14.85 6.13
CA SER A 423 -6.37 -15.34 7.32
C SER A 423 -6.39 -14.39 8.50
N GLY A 424 -5.69 -13.25 8.42
CA GLY A 424 -5.62 -12.25 9.48
C GLY A 424 -4.58 -12.55 10.57
N ASN A 425 -3.59 -13.41 10.31
CA ASN A 425 -2.58 -13.77 11.30
C ASN A 425 -1.39 -12.79 11.29
N LEU A 426 -1.51 -11.68 12.03
CA LEU A 426 -0.48 -10.64 12.08
C LEU A 426 0.91 -11.16 12.52
N LYS A 427 0.95 -12.06 13.52
CA LYS A 427 2.21 -12.58 14.09
C LYS A 427 3.06 -13.30 13.04
N GLN A 428 2.42 -13.99 12.11
CA GLN A 428 3.09 -14.74 11.05
C GLN A 428 3.36 -13.90 9.79
N LEU A 429 2.68 -12.75 9.66
CA LEU A 429 2.85 -11.82 8.55
C LEU A 429 4.03 -10.85 8.76
N LEU A 430 4.14 -10.25 9.95
CA LEU A 430 5.18 -9.27 10.28
C LEU A 430 6.63 -9.71 9.99
N PRO A 431 7.03 -11.00 10.14
CA PRO A 431 8.41 -11.43 9.87
C PRO A 431 8.90 -11.16 8.44
N VAL A 432 8.02 -11.03 7.44
CA VAL A 432 8.40 -10.72 6.05
C VAL A 432 8.19 -9.25 5.66
N CYS A 433 7.59 -8.45 6.55
CA CYS A 433 7.29 -7.03 6.32
C CYS A 433 8.44 -6.15 6.81
N ASP A 434 9.38 -5.79 5.93
CA ASP A 434 10.64 -5.17 6.33
C ASP A 434 10.67 -3.64 6.21
N THR A 435 9.73 -3.04 5.49
CA THR A 435 9.59 -1.58 5.34
C THR A 435 8.42 -1.05 6.17
N TRP A 436 8.37 0.26 6.36
CA TRP A 436 7.24 0.94 6.98
C TRP A 436 5.95 0.68 6.21
N GLU A 437 5.95 0.79 4.88
CA GLU A 437 4.76 0.52 4.06
C GLU A 437 4.26 -0.91 4.23
N ASP A 438 5.16 -1.89 4.29
CA ASP A 438 4.80 -3.29 4.49
C ASP A 438 4.23 -3.56 5.89
N ALA A 439 4.80 -2.93 6.92
CA ALA A 439 4.33 -3.07 8.29
C ALA A 439 2.95 -2.43 8.44
N VAL A 440 2.76 -1.18 7.98
CA VAL A 440 1.47 -0.49 7.99
C VAL A 440 0.44 -1.30 7.20
N TRP A 441 0.79 -1.82 6.03
CA TRP A 441 -0.11 -2.66 5.23
C TRP A 441 -0.53 -3.90 6.01
N ALA A 442 0.40 -4.59 6.67
CA ALA A 442 0.10 -5.79 7.45
C ALA A 442 -0.89 -5.49 8.59
N PHE A 443 -0.68 -4.41 9.34
CA PHE A 443 -1.60 -4.01 10.42
C PHE A 443 -2.98 -3.65 9.89
N PHE A 444 -3.06 -2.78 8.88
CA PHE A 444 -4.35 -2.35 8.31
C PHE A 444 -5.10 -3.50 7.62
N ARG A 445 -4.37 -4.39 6.92
CA ARG A 445 -4.96 -5.59 6.29
C ARG A 445 -5.58 -6.51 7.32
N VAL A 446 -4.88 -6.78 8.42
CA VAL A 446 -5.40 -7.62 9.51
C VAL A 446 -6.53 -6.92 10.26
N MET A 447 -6.45 -5.61 10.47
CA MET A 447 -7.52 -4.82 11.08
C MET A 447 -8.82 -4.95 10.27
N VAL A 448 -8.79 -4.71 8.96
CA VAL A 448 -9.97 -4.85 8.10
C VAL A 448 -10.51 -6.28 8.13
N ASP A 449 -9.64 -7.28 7.99
CA ASP A 449 -10.05 -8.68 8.03
C ASP A 449 -10.69 -9.07 9.39
N THR A 450 -10.19 -8.52 10.50
CA THR A 450 -10.76 -8.73 11.85
C THR A 450 -12.15 -8.12 11.97
N LEU A 451 -12.31 -6.85 11.55
CA LEU A 451 -13.59 -6.14 11.64
C LEU A 451 -14.66 -6.80 10.76
N VAL A 452 -14.29 -7.23 9.56
CA VAL A 452 -15.15 -8.00 8.66
C VAL A 452 -15.55 -9.34 9.28
N GLU A 453 -14.61 -10.07 9.88
CA GLU A 453 -14.88 -11.35 10.52
C GLU A 453 -15.80 -11.20 11.75
N GLN A 454 -15.64 -10.15 12.54
CA GLN A 454 -16.51 -9.83 13.67
C GLN A 454 -17.96 -9.59 13.24
N GLU A 455 -18.17 -8.81 12.17
CA GLU A 455 -19.50 -8.53 11.62
C GLU A 455 -20.16 -9.78 11.01
N ILE A 456 -19.41 -10.59 10.27
CA ILE A 456 -19.95 -11.87 9.74
C ILE A 456 -20.38 -12.78 10.89
N ARG A 457 -19.60 -12.85 11.96
CA ARG A 457 -19.91 -13.66 13.14
C ARG A 457 -21.13 -13.17 13.90
N SER A 458 -21.34 -11.86 14.01
CA SER A 458 -22.53 -11.31 14.67
C SER A 458 -23.80 -11.48 13.86
N SER A 459 -23.69 -11.44 12.53
CA SER A 459 -24.83 -11.27 11.64
C SER A 459 -25.25 -12.54 10.88
N VAL A 460 -24.33 -13.49 10.66
CA VAL A 460 -24.56 -14.68 9.79
C VAL A 460 -24.29 -16.01 10.48
N MET A 461 -23.29 -16.11 11.36
CA MET A 461 -22.84 -17.42 11.88
C MET A 461 -23.74 -17.99 12.98
N ASN A 462 -24.17 -19.25 12.80
CA ASN A 462 -24.88 -20.02 13.83
C ASN A 462 -23.92 -20.47 14.94
N THR A 463 -24.43 -20.59 16.17
CA THR A 463 -23.63 -20.82 17.40
C THR A 463 -22.88 -22.18 17.41
N GLU A 464 -23.24 -23.12 16.54
CA GLU A 464 -22.75 -24.51 16.55
C GLU A 464 -21.46 -24.75 15.71
N GLU A 465 -21.03 -23.80 14.87
CA GLU A 465 -19.84 -23.93 14.00
C GLU A 465 -18.56 -23.25 14.56
N LYS A 466 -18.45 -23.17 15.88
CA LYS A 466 -17.31 -22.53 16.56
C LYS A 466 -16.10 -23.47 16.69
N GLU A 467 -15.49 -23.90 15.59
CA GLU A 467 -14.03 -24.12 15.67
C GLU A 467 -13.38 -22.73 15.79
N GLU A 468 -12.80 -22.44 16.95
CA GLU A 468 -12.45 -21.06 17.33
C GLU A 468 -11.10 -20.67 16.71
N LEU A 469 -11.11 -19.66 15.82
CA LEU A 469 -9.94 -18.81 15.58
C LEU A 469 -9.44 -18.25 16.93
N PRO A 470 -8.15 -17.89 17.05
CA PRO A 470 -7.63 -17.39 18.32
C PRO A 470 -8.45 -16.21 18.86
N ARG A 471 -8.78 -16.26 20.15
CA ARG A 471 -9.57 -15.22 20.83
C ARG A 471 -8.91 -13.86 20.75
N GLU A 472 -7.58 -13.82 20.86
CA GLU A 472 -6.80 -12.58 20.70
C GLU A 472 -7.14 -11.87 19.38
N TYR A 473 -7.25 -12.61 18.28
CA TYR A 473 -7.61 -12.05 16.98
C TYR A 473 -9.06 -11.54 16.99
N LEU A 474 -10.02 -12.31 17.49
CA LEU A 474 -11.45 -11.94 17.50
C LEU A 474 -11.82 -10.82 18.47
N GLU A 475 -11.09 -10.69 19.58
CA GLU A 475 -11.37 -9.72 20.65
C GLU A 475 -10.51 -8.46 20.55
N THR A 476 -9.70 -8.34 19.49
CA THR A 476 -8.88 -7.14 19.29
C THR A 476 -9.78 -5.94 18.98
N ASN A 477 -9.79 -4.97 19.90
CA ASN A 477 -10.36 -3.66 19.66
C ASN A 477 -9.38 -2.85 18.82
N TRP A 478 -9.72 -2.64 17.56
CA TRP A 478 -8.93 -1.86 16.62
C TRP A 478 -9.32 -0.39 16.65
N THR A 479 -8.30 0.47 16.71
CA THR A 479 -8.40 1.90 16.39
C THR A 479 -7.22 2.28 15.51
N LEU A 480 -7.33 3.41 14.81
CA LEU A 480 -6.24 3.87 13.95
C LEU A 480 -5.00 4.21 14.77
N GLU A 481 -5.18 4.79 15.96
CA GLU A 481 -4.11 5.15 16.89
C GLU A 481 -3.36 3.91 17.35
N LYS A 482 -4.10 2.85 17.71
CA LYS A 482 -3.52 1.59 18.16
C LYS A 482 -2.58 0.98 17.11
N VAL A 483 -2.92 1.06 15.83
CA VAL A 483 -2.04 0.58 14.75
C VAL A 483 -0.68 1.28 14.79
N PHE A 484 -0.67 2.61 14.92
CA PHE A 484 0.58 3.37 14.96
C PHE A 484 1.31 3.28 16.30
N GLU A 485 0.60 3.04 17.42
CA GLU A 485 1.22 2.72 18.71
C GLU A 485 1.98 1.39 18.66
N GLU A 486 1.35 0.34 18.10
CA GLU A 486 2.00 -0.97 17.90
C GLU A 486 3.17 -0.87 16.92
N LEU A 487 3.04 -0.07 15.86
CA LEU A 487 4.14 0.18 14.92
C LEU A 487 5.34 0.82 15.63
N GLN A 488 5.12 1.78 16.53
CA GLN A 488 6.16 2.40 17.35
C GLN A 488 6.80 1.44 18.36
N ALA A 489 6.10 0.37 18.74
CA ALA A 489 6.59 -0.67 19.64
C ALA A 489 7.38 -1.79 18.93
N THR A 490 7.51 -1.72 17.60
CA THR A 490 8.22 -2.74 16.80
C THR A 490 9.73 -2.75 17.11
N ASP A 491 10.38 -3.90 17.04
CA ASP A 491 11.82 -4.10 17.25
C ASP A 491 12.67 -3.87 15.97
N LYS A 492 12.03 -3.78 14.81
CA LYS A 492 12.65 -3.53 13.51
C LYS A 492 13.15 -2.09 13.39
N LYS A 493 14.47 -1.92 13.50
CA LYS A 493 15.16 -0.63 13.39
C LYS A 493 14.79 0.17 12.14
N ARG A 494 14.71 -0.49 10.98
CA ARG A 494 14.38 0.16 9.70
C ARG A 494 13.00 0.82 9.73
N VAL A 495 11.99 0.12 10.24
CA VAL A 495 10.62 0.63 10.36
C VAL A 495 10.57 1.84 11.29
N LEU A 496 11.32 1.80 12.40
CA LEU A 496 11.40 2.91 13.35
C LEU A 496 12.09 4.15 12.76
N GLU A 497 13.11 3.96 11.93
CA GLU A 497 13.79 5.05 11.21
C GLU A 497 12.86 5.67 10.16
N GLU A 498 12.25 4.85 9.29
CA GLU A 498 11.30 5.31 8.28
C GLU A 498 10.08 6.00 8.92
N ASN A 499 9.60 5.55 10.08
CA ASN A 499 8.50 6.20 10.79
C ASN A 499 8.80 7.64 11.26
N GLN A 500 10.07 8.06 11.29
CA GLN A 500 10.47 9.43 11.64
C GLN A 500 10.59 10.35 10.42
N GLU A 501 10.49 9.81 9.20
CA GLU A 501 10.57 10.59 7.97
C GLU A 501 9.36 11.53 7.82
N HIS A 502 9.62 12.70 7.25
CA HIS A 502 8.63 13.78 7.16
C HIS A 502 7.35 13.36 6.42
N TYR A 503 7.49 12.67 5.28
CA TYR A 503 6.34 12.19 4.50
C TYR A 503 5.55 11.10 5.22
N HIS A 504 6.21 10.15 5.88
CA HIS A 504 5.51 9.11 6.65
C HIS A 504 4.79 9.70 7.87
N MET A 505 5.35 10.74 8.51
CA MET A 505 4.65 11.49 9.55
C MET A 505 3.39 12.18 9.02
N ILE A 506 3.49 12.85 7.86
CA ILE A 506 2.33 13.45 7.19
C ILE A 506 1.28 12.39 6.88
N GLN A 507 1.67 11.28 6.26
CA GLN A 507 0.78 10.16 5.90
C GLN A 507 0.08 9.60 7.14
N LYS A 508 0.81 9.40 8.26
CA LYS A 508 0.23 8.98 9.54
C LYS A 508 -0.88 9.93 10.00
N PHE A 509 -0.63 11.23 10.06
CA PHE A 509 -1.64 12.19 10.52
C PHE A 509 -2.83 12.32 9.56
N VAL A 510 -2.59 12.20 8.25
CA VAL A 510 -3.65 12.14 7.24
C VAL A 510 -4.56 10.94 7.47
N ILE A 511 -3.98 9.76 7.73
CA ILE A 511 -4.70 8.53 8.04
C ILE A 511 -5.51 8.69 9.33
N LEU A 512 -4.89 9.20 10.40
CA LEU A 512 -5.57 9.47 11.68
C LEU A 512 -6.67 10.55 11.55
N GLY A 513 -6.59 11.41 10.54
CA GLY A 513 -7.48 12.58 10.41
C GLY A 513 -7.19 13.69 11.43
N ASP A 514 -6.01 13.68 12.04
CA ASP A 514 -5.58 14.65 13.03
C ASP A 514 -4.76 15.78 12.37
N VAL A 515 -5.47 16.78 11.85
CA VAL A 515 -4.87 17.98 11.22
C VAL A 515 -4.14 18.83 12.25
N ASP A 516 -4.65 18.93 13.48
CA ASP A 516 -4.04 19.75 14.53
C ASP A 516 -2.67 19.20 14.97
N GLY A 517 -2.57 17.87 15.13
CA GLY A 517 -1.32 17.19 15.42
C GLY A 517 -0.29 17.32 14.28
N LEU A 518 -0.75 17.29 13.02
CA LEU A 518 0.12 17.56 11.88
C LEU A 518 0.69 18.99 11.91
N MET A 519 -0.14 19.99 12.21
CA MET A 519 0.31 21.38 12.33
C MET A 519 1.32 21.54 13.49
N ASP A 520 1.18 20.79 14.58
CA ASP A 520 2.19 20.78 15.65
C ASP A 520 3.54 20.21 15.22
N GLU A 521 3.54 19.18 14.37
CA GLU A 521 4.79 18.69 13.77
C GLU A 521 5.41 19.71 12.82
N PHE A 522 4.62 20.40 12.00
CA PHE A 522 5.11 21.47 11.13
C PHE A 522 5.78 22.59 11.94
N TYR A 523 5.15 23.00 13.05
CA TYR A 523 5.75 23.98 13.96
C TYR A 523 7.08 23.48 14.54
N LYS A 524 7.14 22.22 14.99
CA LYS A 524 8.38 21.62 15.51
C LYS A 524 9.48 21.61 14.44
N TRP A 525 9.16 21.28 13.19
CA TRP A 525 10.14 21.25 12.10
C TRP A 525 10.70 22.64 11.78
N LEU A 526 9.83 23.65 11.72
CA LEU A 526 10.24 25.04 11.49
C LEU A 526 11.05 25.60 12.67
N SER A 527 10.70 25.25 13.91
CA SER A 527 11.36 25.76 15.12
C SER A 527 12.79 25.24 15.32
N LYS A 528 13.17 24.12 14.68
CA LYS A 528 14.48 23.48 14.88
C LYS A 528 15.66 24.30 14.33
N GLY A 529 15.42 25.39 13.60
CA GLY A 529 16.27 26.60 13.45
C GLY A 529 17.72 26.46 12.95
N ARG A 530 18.30 25.26 12.88
CA ARG A 530 19.72 25.05 12.53
C ARG A 530 19.94 24.70 11.07
N ASN A 531 18.89 24.30 10.36
CA ASN A 531 18.95 23.84 8.98
C ASN A 531 17.63 24.18 8.27
N MET A 532 17.71 24.82 7.11
CA MET A 532 16.53 25.11 6.28
C MET A 532 15.87 23.80 5.84
N LEU A 533 14.55 23.71 5.94
CA LEU A 533 13.80 22.57 5.40
C LEU A 533 14.01 22.49 3.87
N PRO A 534 14.02 21.28 3.28
CA PRO A 534 14.14 21.14 1.84
C PRO A 534 13.00 21.87 1.10
N GLY A 535 13.33 22.50 -0.03
CA GLY A 535 12.35 23.29 -0.80
C GLY A 535 11.13 22.50 -1.27
N HIS A 536 11.32 21.25 -1.67
CA HIS A 536 10.22 20.38 -2.10
C HIS A 536 9.25 20.07 -0.93
N LEU A 537 9.78 19.87 0.28
CA LEU A 537 8.96 19.66 1.47
C LEU A 537 8.20 20.94 1.82
N LEU A 538 8.83 22.11 1.76
CA LEU A 538 8.17 23.40 1.95
C LEU A 538 7.06 23.66 0.92
N ARG A 539 7.30 23.30 -0.36
CA ARG A 539 6.27 23.35 -1.40
C ARG A 539 5.11 22.45 -1.04
N PHE A 540 5.38 21.19 -0.70
CA PHE A 540 4.36 20.22 -0.36
C PHE A 540 3.52 20.70 0.84
N MET A 541 4.18 21.11 1.94
CA MET A 541 3.52 21.64 3.13
C MET A 541 2.62 22.83 2.82
N THR A 542 3.10 23.76 1.98
CA THR A 542 2.34 24.94 1.56
C THR A 542 1.09 24.54 0.78
N HIS A 543 1.23 23.69 -0.24
CA HIS A 543 0.10 23.26 -1.06
C HIS A 543 -0.89 22.39 -0.28
N LEU A 544 -0.41 21.61 0.71
CA LEU A 544 -1.27 20.86 1.62
C LEU A 544 -2.13 21.79 2.50
N ILE A 545 -1.55 22.87 3.01
CA ILE A 545 -2.30 23.88 3.78
C ILE A 545 -3.34 24.58 2.89
N LEU A 546 -2.97 24.94 1.65
CA LEU A 546 -3.91 25.53 0.69
C LEU A 546 -5.04 24.56 0.34
N PHE A 547 -4.73 23.27 0.21
CA PHE A 547 -5.73 22.22 0.03
C PHE A 547 -6.68 22.15 1.23
N PHE A 548 -6.18 22.10 2.47
CA PHE A 548 -7.02 22.10 3.66
C PHE A 548 -7.91 23.34 3.76
N ARG A 549 -7.37 24.52 3.45
CA ARG A 549 -8.14 25.77 3.39
C ARG A 549 -9.24 25.71 2.33
N THR A 550 -8.97 25.14 1.16
CA THR A 550 -9.95 24.99 0.07
C THR A 550 -11.08 24.04 0.46
N LEU A 551 -10.78 23.01 1.26
CA LEU A 551 -11.78 22.10 1.84
C LEU A 551 -12.54 22.70 3.04
N GLY A 552 -12.16 23.90 3.51
CA GLY A 552 -12.76 24.51 4.70
C GLY A 552 -12.33 23.85 6.01
N LEU A 553 -11.24 23.07 6.02
CA LEU A 553 -10.68 22.47 7.23
C LEU A 553 -9.95 23.54 8.04
N GLN A 554 -10.16 23.54 9.36
CA GLN A 554 -9.46 24.48 10.24
C GLN A 554 -8.01 24.03 10.45
N THR A 555 -7.07 24.91 10.13
CA THR A 555 -5.65 24.75 10.43
C THR A 555 -5.23 25.80 11.45
N LYS A 556 -4.12 25.54 12.17
CA LYS A 556 -3.52 26.53 13.07
C LYS A 556 -2.92 27.68 12.25
N GLU A 557 -3.62 28.81 12.21
CA GLU A 557 -3.31 29.92 11.30
C GLU A 557 -1.88 30.46 11.49
N GLU A 558 -1.38 30.57 12.73
CA GLU A 558 -0.01 31.00 13.01
C GLU A 558 1.03 30.09 12.33
N VAL A 559 0.85 28.77 12.43
CA VAL A 559 1.74 27.79 11.80
C VAL A 559 1.58 27.84 10.27
N SER A 560 0.35 27.99 9.76
CA SER A 560 0.12 28.14 8.33
C SER A 560 0.86 29.35 7.74
N ILE A 561 0.84 30.48 8.46
CA ILE A 561 1.57 31.69 8.10
C ILE A 561 3.08 31.44 8.11
N ASP A 562 3.61 30.74 9.12
CA ASP A 562 5.05 30.48 9.24
C ASP A 562 5.56 29.53 8.15
N VAL A 563 4.76 28.53 7.75
CA VAL A 563 5.07 27.67 6.59
C VAL A 563 5.11 28.48 5.30
N LEU A 564 4.10 29.32 5.06
CA LEU A 564 4.05 30.20 3.89
C LEU A 564 5.25 31.16 3.85
N LYS A 565 5.62 31.77 4.98
CA LYS A 565 6.81 32.64 5.08
C LYS A 565 8.09 31.87 4.75
N ALA A 566 8.29 30.69 5.32
CA ALA A 566 9.47 29.88 5.07
C ALA A 566 9.58 29.49 3.58
N TYR A 567 8.47 29.13 2.95
CA TYR A 567 8.43 28.82 1.53
C TYR A 567 8.69 30.04 0.64
N ILE A 568 8.12 31.21 0.96
CA ILE A 568 8.41 32.47 0.25
C ILE A 568 9.88 32.85 0.38
N GLN A 569 10.47 32.76 1.57
CA GLN A 569 11.90 33.00 1.78
C GLN A 569 12.76 32.06 0.93
N TRP A 570 12.38 30.79 0.86
CA TRP A 570 13.05 29.81 -0.01
C TRP A 570 12.95 30.19 -1.50
N LEU A 571 11.76 30.57 -1.99
CA LEU A 571 11.57 31.03 -3.37
C LEU A 571 12.40 32.29 -3.70
N MET A 572 12.57 33.19 -2.73
CA MET A 572 13.44 34.36 -2.88
C MET A 572 14.91 33.96 -3.01
N CYS A 573 15.39 33.04 -2.18
CA CYS A 573 16.77 32.53 -2.24
C CYS A 573 17.06 31.86 -3.59
N GLU A 574 16.13 31.07 -4.11
CA GLU A 574 16.25 30.37 -5.39
C GLU A 574 15.87 31.23 -6.61
N LYS A 575 15.58 32.53 -6.42
CA LYS A 575 15.25 33.51 -7.48
C LYS A 575 14.01 33.15 -8.31
N HIS A 576 13.04 32.43 -7.73
CA HIS A 576 11.74 32.17 -8.35
C HIS A 576 10.76 33.34 -8.11
N THR A 577 11.15 34.55 -8.50
CA THR A 577 10.42 35.79 -8.18
C THR A 577 9.00 35.82 -8.71
N ASP A 578 8.76 35.18 -9.86
CA ASP A 578 7.47 35.18 -10.55
C ASP A 578 6.38 34.43 -9.76
N LEU A 579 6.77 33.53 -8.86
CA LEU A 579 5.85 32.71 -8.07
C LEU A 579 5.43 33.39 -6.75
N ILE A 580 6.21 34.37 -6.27
CA ILE A 580 6.10 34.91 -4.91
C ILE A 580 4.77 35.64 -4.68
N ALA A 581 4.34 36.46 -5.64
CA ALA A 581 3.18 37.34 -5.48
C ALA A 581 1.90 36.56 -5.12
N PHE A 582 1.74 35.36 -5.67
CA PHE A 582 0.61 34.49 -5.37
C PHE A 582 0.61 34.02 -3.91
N TYR A 583 1.72 33.48 -3.41
CA TYR A 583 1.78 32.95 -2.04
C TYR A 583 1.70 34.07 -0.99
N VAL A 584 2.25 35.25 -1.30
CA VAL A 584 2.11 36.45 -0.46
C VAL A 584 0.65 36.86 -0.28
N SER A 585 -0.19 36.72 -1.32
CA SER A 585 -1.61 37.05 -1.23
C SER A 585 -2.41 36.18 -0.24
N HIS A 586 -1.86 35.04 0.17
CA HIS A 586 -2.45 34.13 1.15
C HIS A 586 -2.01 34.40 2.60
N LEU A 587 -1.18 35.43 2.81
CA LEU A 587 -0.80 35.93 4.12
C LEU A 587 -1.74 37.05 4.57
N PRO A 588 -1.90 37.26 5.90
CA PRO A 588 -2.54 38.46 6.43
C PRO A 588 -1.91 39.74 5.87
N GLN A 589 -2.73 40.77 5.62
CA GLN A 589 -2.33 41.96 4.87
C GLN A 589 -1.13 42.70 5.47
N ASP A 590 -1.03 42.75 6.79
CA ASP A 590 0.08 43.34 7.54
C ASP A 590 1.41 42.59 7.34
N VAL A 591 1.35 41.27 7.25
CA VAL A 591 2.50 40.40 7.00
C VAL A 591 2.87 40.40 5.52
N ALA A 592 1.87 40.39 4.63
CA ALA A 592 2.04 40.36 3.19
C ALA A 592 2.84 41.58 2.68
N VAL A 593 2.53 42.78 3.19
CA VAL A 593 3.23 44.03 2.82
C VAL A 593 4.68 44.07 3.32
N ALA A 594 5.00 43.42 4.44
CA ALA A 594 6.36 43.38 4.95
C ALA A 594 7.25 42.37 4.20
N GLN A 595 6.64 41.34 3.61
CA GLN A 595 7.33 40.23 2.97
C GLN A 595 7.52 40.43 1.45
N TYR A 596 6.63 41.19 0.80
CA TYR A 596 6.75 41.62 -0.61
C TYR A 596 7.72 42.78 -0.75
#